data_AF-A0A942R2P4-F1
#
_entry.id   AF-A0A942R2P4-F1
#
_cell.length_a   1.000
_cell.length_b   1.000
_cell.length_c   1.000
_cell.angle_alpha   90.00
_cell.angle_beta   90.00
_cell.angle_gamma   90.00
#
_symmetry.space_group_name_H-M   'P 1'
#
loop_
_entity.id
_entity.type
_entity.pdbx_description
1 polymer ?
#
loop_
_entity_poly.entity_id
_entity_poly.type
_entity_poly.pdbx_seq_one_letter_code
_entity_poly.pdbx_strand_id
1 'polypeptide(L)' 'MEKVKRTYDKEFKINTVKLILSKQKRISELSRELGINENTLHLWKQRYLKDAEG' A
#
# COMPACT_ATOMS: atom_id res chain seq x y z
N MET A 1 -15.21 17.30 16.06
CA MET A 1 -14.40 16.07 15.98
C MET A 1 -14.03 15.86 14.53
N GLU A 2 -12.91 16.42 14.09
CA GLU A 2 -12.44 16.23 12.72
C GLU A 2 -12.00 14.77 12.57
N LYS A 3 -12.72 14.03 11.73
CA LYS A 3 -12.30 12.72 11.28
C LYS A 3 -11.01 12.95 10.49
N VAL A 4 -9.86 12.87 11.17
CA VAL A 4 -8.55 12.84 10.54
C VAL A 4 -8.56 11.62 9.63
N LYS A 5 -8.95 11.84 8.37
CA LYS A 5 -8.76 10.85 7.32
C LYS A 5 -7.27 10.58 7.36
N ARG A 6 -6.88 9.39 7.81
CA ARG A 6 -5.51 8.87 7.65
C ARG A 6 -5.29 8.75 6.15
N THR A 7 -4.99 9.88 5.53
CA THR A 7 -4.65 9.96 4.11
C THR A 7 -3.24 9.43 4.07
N TYR A 8 -3.10 8.13 3.79
CA TYR A 8 -1.79 7.57 3.47
C TYR A 8 -1.24 8.35 2.29
N ASP A 9 -0.06 8.93 2.51
CA ASP A 9 0.59 9.75 1.50
C ASP A 9 0.79 8.94 0.22
N LYS A 10 0.72 9.59 -0.95
CA LYS A 10 0.89 8.87 -2.23
C LYS A 10 2.25 8.16 -2.25
N GLU A 11 3.28 8.82 -1.74
CA GLU A 11 4.62 8.28 -1.60
C GLU A 11 4.64 7.05 -0.69
N PHE A 12 3.88 7.08 0.40
CA PHE A 12 3.78 5.96 1.33
C PHE A 12 3.15 4.73 0.65
N LYS A 13 2.07 4.93 -0.12
CA LYS A 13 1.43 3.84 -0.88
C LYS A 13 2.39 3.24 -1.90
N ILE A 14 3.11 4.08 -2.64
CA ILE A 14 4.07 3.66 -3.66
C ILE A 14 5.24 2.89 -3.03
N ASN A 15 5.79 3.39 -1.92
CA ASN A 15 6.88 2.73 -1.22
C ASN A 15 6.44 1.35 -0.70
N THR A 16 5.26 1.29 -0.07
CA THR A 16 4.68 0.03 0.42
C THR A 16 4.50 -0.98 -0.72
N VAL A 17 3.96 -0.55 -1.87
CA VAL A 17 3.79 -1.43 -3.03
C VAL A 17 5.12 -1.83 -3.66
N LYS A 18 6.10 -0.93 -3.72
CA LYS A 18 7.46 -1.25 -4.19
C LYS A 18 8.11 -2.32 -3.31
N LEU A 19 7.98 -2.23 -1.98
CA LEU A 19 8.47 -3.26 -1.06
C LEU A 19 7.83 -4.64 -1.33
N ILE A 20 6.53 -4.65 -1.64
CA ILE A 20 5.79 -5.87 -2.02
C ILE A 20 6.28 -6.42 -3.36
N LEU A 21 6.47 -5.56 -4.37
CA LEU A 21 6.90 -5.95 -5.72
C LEU A 21 8.36 -6.42 -5.73
N SER A 22 9.24 -5.78 -4.97
CA SER A 22 10.62 -6.21 -4.74
C SER A 22 10.72 -7.47 -3.87
N LYS A 23 9.59 -8.10 -3.50
CA LYS A 23 9.50 -9.27 -2.61
C LYS A 23 10.20 -9.10 -1.26
N GLN A 24 10.44 -7.86 -0.84
CA GLN A 24 11.12 -7.55 0.41
C GLN A 24 10.21 -7.78 1.62
N LYS A 25 8.91 -7.48 1.48
CA LYS A 25 7.89 -7.73 2.50
C LYS A 25 6.61 -8.27 1.88
N ARG A 26 5.92 -9.18 2.59
CA ARG A 26 4.60 -9.68 2.18
C ARG A 26 3.49 -8.71 2.59
N ILE A 27 2.38 -8.76 1.85
CA ILE A 27 1.16 -7.98 2.14
C ILE A 27 0.69 -8.20 3.58
N SER A 28 0.65 -9.44 4.05
CA SER A 28 0.22 -9.76 5.42
C SER A 28 1.15 -9.21 6.50
N GLU A 29 2.45 -9.08 6.22
CA GLU A 29 3.41 -8.49 7.18
C GLU A 29 3.25 -6.98 7.24
N LEU A 30 3.22 -6.31 6.08
CA LEU A 30 2.95 -4.87 6.01
C LEU A 30 1.58 -4.52 6.58
N SER A 31 0.60 -5.41 6.43
CA SER A 31 -0.73 -5.23 7.01
C SER A 31 -0.68 -5.16 8.53
N ARG A 32 0.05 -6.09 9.16
CA ARG A 32 0.21 -6.14 10.62
C ARG A 32 1.12 -5.04 11.15
N GLU A 33 2.21 -4.75 10.44
CA GLU A 33 3.21 -3.74 10.82
C GLU A 33 2.67 -2.32 10.71
N LEU A 34 1.98 -2.01 9.60
CA LEU A 34 1.45 -0.68 9.31
C LEU A 34 0.00 -0.50 9.80
N GLY A 35 -0.65 -1.58 10.23
CA GLY A 35 -2.08 -1.59 10.58
C GLY A 35 -3.00 -1.33 9.38
N ILE A 36 -2.54 -1.66 8.18
CA ILE A 36 -3.27 -1.44 6.92
C ILE A 36 -3.98 -2.73 6.55
N ASN A 37 -5.22 -2.64 6.07
CA ASN A 37 -5.94 -3.84 5.68
C ASN A 37 -5.33 -4.47 4.42
N GLU A 38 -5.22 -5.80 4.37
CA GLU A 38 -4.59 -6.52 3.24
C GLU A 38 -5.27 -6.17 1.91
N ASN A 39 -6.61 -6.04 1.93
CA ASN A 39 -7.41 -5.59 0.79
C ASN A 39 -6.92 -4.23 0.23
N THR A 40 -6.55 -3.29 1.10
CA THR A 40 -6.04 -1.98 0.71
C THR A 40 -4.68 -2.10 0.03
N LEU A 41 -3.80 -2.96 0.56
CA LEU A 41 -2.49 -3.23 -0.03
C LEU A 41 -2.59 -3.93 -1.39
N HIS A 42 -3.53 -4.88 -1.53
CA HIS A 42 -3.85 -5.51 -2.81
C HIS A 42 -4.33 -4.47 -3.84
N LEU A 43 -5.21 -3.56 -3.45
CA LEU A 43 -5.72 -2.50 -4.33
C LEU A 43 -4.60 -1.54 -4.75
N TRP A 44 -3.71 -1.17 -3.84
CA TRP A 44 -2.55 -0.32 -4.17
C TRP A 44 -1.62 -1.00 -5.15
N LYS A 45 -1.35 -2.31 -4.95
CA LYS A 45 -0.55 -3.10 -5.89
C LYS A 45 -1.17 -3.13 -7.28
N GLN A 46 -2.47 -3.42 -7.39
CA GLN A 46 -3.15 -3.40 -8.69
C GLN A 46 -3.12 -2.01 -9.33
N ARG A 47 -3.37 -0.96 -8.55
CA ARG A 47 -3.35 0.43 -9.06
C ARG A 47 -1.96 0.79 -9.57
N TYR A 48 -0.91 0.45 -8.83
CA TYR A 48 0.48 0.70 -9.22
C TYR A 48 0.87 -0.05 -10.49
N LEU A 49 0.48 -1.33 -10.62
CA LEU A 49 0.73 -2.10 -11.84
C LEU A 49 0.02 -1.48 -13.04
N LYS A 50 -1.25 -1.09 -12.88
CA LYS A 50 -2.02 -0.42 -13.94
C LYS A 50 -1.42 0.94 -14.33
N ASP A 51 -0.86 1.67 -13.38
CA ASP A 51 -0.21 2.97 -13.62
C ASP A 51 1.17 2.81 -14.28
N ALA A 52 1.89 1.73 -13.95
CA ALA A 52 3.20 1.41 -14.53
C ALA A 52 3.12 0.83 -15.95
N GLU A 53 1.97 0.31 -16.37
CA GLU A 53 1.73 -0.26 -17.69
C GLU A 53 1.15 0.76 -18.70
N GLY A 54 1.04 2.04 -18.30
CA GLY A 54 0.49 3.14 -19.10
C GLY A 54 1.51 4.19 -19.51
#